data_AF-A0A829WAX4-F1
#
_entry.id   AF-A0A829WAX4-F1
#
_cell.length_a   1.000
_cell.length_b   1.000
_cell.length_c   1.000
_cell.angle_alpha   90.00
_cell.angle_beta   90.00
_cell.angle_gamma   90.00
#
_symmetry.space_group_name_H-M   'P 1'
#
loop_
_entity.id
_entity.type
_entity.pdbx_description
1 polymer ?
#
loop_
_entity_poly.entity_id
_entity_poly.type
_entity_poly.pdbx_seq_one_letter_code
_entity_poly.pdbx_strand_id
1 'polypeptide(L)'
;MSQTKRYMDLAALTGNRPLDCSYHAAFYLLSQEPELFETARKCVTVDGIEFAKIKRLTKGFDETSRQIIDLAHNLFSWTSKCKVTPFDISRLGYPYMEQACNAIFIASGEVQVQIQAAENGEPEMLLDDSPYQRTQRVHRQIDQMWAEKLSGQDDTEDMER
;
A
#
# COMPACT_ATOMS: atom_id res chain seq x y z
N MET A 1 -15.06 12.42 -10.77
CA MET A 1 -14.74 10.97 -10.79
C MET A 1 -14.35 10.56 -9.37
N SER A 2 -14.72 9.38 -8.89
CA SER A 2 -14.29 8.87 -7.57
C SER A 2 -12.85 8.34 -7.64
N GLN A 3 -12.19 8.16 -6.48
CA GLN A 3 -10.88 7.51 -6.43
C GLN A 3 -10.94 6.11 -7.05
N THR A 4 -11.98 5.33 -6.73
CA THR A 4 -12.19 3.99 -7.28
C THR A 4 -12.14 3.97 -8.81
N LYS A 5 -12.88 4.87 -9.46
CA LYS A 5 -12.89 4.97 -10.92
C LYS A 5 -11.50 5.35 -11.47
N ARG A 6 -10.83 6.31 -10.84
CA ARG A 6 -9.45 6.70 -11.22
C ARG A 6 -8.47 5.54 -11.09
N TYR A 7 -8.58 4.77 -10.02
CA TYR A 7 -7.77 3.57 -9.80
C TYR A 7 -8.02 2.51 -10.88
N MET A 8 -9.29 2.22 -11.18
CA MET A 8 -9.66 1.26 -12.22
C MET A 8 -9.15 1.69 -13.60
N ASP A 9 -9.23 2.98 -13.92
CA ASP A 9 -8.70 3.53 -15.16
C ASP A 9 -7.17 3.33 -15.27
N LEU A 10 -6.40 3.56 -14.20
CA LEU A 10 -4.96 3.29 -14.19
C LEU A 10 -4.67 1.79 -14.36
N ALA A 11 -5.42 0.92 -13.69
CA ALA A 11 -5.26 -0.53 -13.79
C ALA A 11 -5.51 -1.02 -15.22
N ALA A 12 -6.56 -0.54 -15.88
CA ALA A 12 -6.92 -0.93 -17.24
C ALA A 12 -5.82 -0.59 -18.28
N LEU A 13 -5.03 0.45 -18.05
CA LEU A 13 -3.93 0.85 -18.95
C LEU A 13 -2.76 -0.14 -18.99
N THR A 14 -2.69 -1.07 -18.02
CA THR A 14 -1.63 -2.09 -17.96
C THR A 14 -1.94 -3.35 -18.80
N GLY A 15 -2.99 -3.32 -19.62
CA GLY A 15 -3.35 -4.42 -20.51
C GLY A 15 -4.15 -5.53 -19.85
N ASN A 16 -4.90 -5.23 -18.78
CA ASN A 16 -5.76 -6.16 -18.04
C ASN A 16 -5.05 -7.42 -17.52
N ARG A 17 -3.72 -7.35 -17.31
CA ARG A 17 -2.98 -8.42 -16.64
C ARG A 17 -3.27 -8.39 -15.12
N PRO A 18 -3.09 -9.51 -14.42
CA PRO A 18 -3.07 -9.51 -12.96
C PRO A 18 -2.01 -8.52 -12.46
N LEU A 19 -2.43 -7.61 -11.57
CA LEU A 19 -1.54 -6.67 -10.92
C LEU A 19 -0.94 -7.31 -9.66
N ASP A 20 0.32 -7.02 -9.38
CA ASP A 20 0.95 -7.36 -8.11
C ASP A 20 0.69 -6.27 -7.05
N CYS A 21 1.13 -6.53 -5.81
CA CYS A 21 0.99 -5.61 -4.69
C CYS A 21 1.62 -4.24 -4.95
N SER A 22 2.72 -4.19 -5.72
CA SER A 22 3.42 -2.95 -6.07
C SER A 22 2.61 -2.07 -7.00
N TYR A 23 2.00 -2.65 -8.04
CA TYR A 23 1.04 -1.93 -8.88
C TYR A 23 -0.16 -1.43 -8.08
N HIS A 24 -0.73 -2.28 -7.22
CA HIS A 24 -1.86 -1.92 -6.36
C HIS A 24 -1.54 -0.72 -5.46
N ALA A 25 -0.40 -0.74 -4.77
CA ALA A 25 0.04 0.35 -3.89
C ALA A 25 0.27 1.65 -4.67
N ALA A 26 0.95 1.56 -5.82
CA ALA A 26 1.22 2.72 -6.67
C ALA A 26 -0.08 3.35 -7.20
N PHE A 27 -0.99 2.55 -7.75
CA PHE A 27 -2.25 3.06 -8.27
C PHE A 27 -3.19 3.57 -7.19
N TYR A 28 -3.18 2.96 -5.99
CA TYR A 28 -3.92 3.47 -4.84
C TYR A 28 -3.50 4.91 -4.52
N LEU A 29 -2.20 5.21 -4.48
CA LEU A 29 -1.68 6.56 -4.23
C LEU A 29 -1.87 7.52 -5.41
N LEU A 30 -1.59 7.08 -6.64
CA LEU A 30 -1.68 7.94 -7.83
C LEU A 30 -3.13 8.27 -8.22
N SER A 31 -4.11 7.52 -7.73
CA SER A 31 -5.53 7.78 -7.95
C SER A 31 -6.16 8.71 -6.91
N GLN A 32 -5.43 9.12 -5.87
CA GLN A 32 -6.00 9.89 -4.76
C GLN A 32 -6.60 11.22 -5.21
N GLU A 33 -5.81 12.04 -5.89
CA GLU A 33 -6.23 13.35 -6.34
C GLU A 33 -6.47 13.39 -7.86
N PRO A 34 -7.49 14.11 -8.35
CA PRO A 34 -7.78 14.19 -9.78
C PRO A 34 -6.59 14.68 -10.62
N GLU A 35 -5.87 15.70 -10.16
CA GLU A 35 -4.75 16.28 -10.91
C GLU A 35 -3.54 15.34 -10.98
N LEU A 36 -3.27 14.63 -9.87
CA LEU A 36 -2.25 13.58 -9.81
C LEU A 36 -2.58 12.43 -10.75
N PHE A 37 -3.82 11.95 -10.72
CA PHE A 37 -4.31 10.91 -11.61
C PHE A 37 -4.18 11.30 -13.08
N GLU A 38 -4.64 12.49 -13.48
CA GLU A 38 -4.55 12.95 -14.87
C GLU A 38 -3.10 13.01 -15.38
N THR A 39 -2.15 13.27 -14.49
CA THR A 39 -0.72 13.22 -14.81
C THR A 39 -0.21 11.78 -14.89
N ALA A 40 -0.56 10.95 -13.92
CA ALA A 40 -0.18 9.53 -13.87
C ALA A 40 -0.70 8.78 -15.11
N ARG A 41 -1.96 9.00 -15.51
CA ARG A 41 -2.59 8.35 -16.67
C ARG A 41 -1.81 8.51 -17.97
N LYS A 42 -1.08 9.62 -18.14
CA LYS A 42 -0.22 9.91 -19.32
C LYS A 42 1.13 9.16 -19.29
N CYS A 43 1.40 8.46 -18.20
CA CYS A 43 2.69 7.83 -17.88
C CYS A 43 2.54 6.35 -17.53
N VAL A 44 1.33 5.80 -17.55
CA VAL A 44 1.08 4.36 -17.38
C VAL A 44 0.89 3.72 -18.75
N THR A 45 1.61 2.64 -18.99
CA THR A 45 1.55 1.82 -20.20
C THR A 45 1.47 0.35 -19.83
N VAL A 46 1.33 -0.52 -20.84
CA VAL A 46 1.42 -1.98 -20.68
C VAL A 46 2.77 -2.43 -20.10
N ASP A 47 3.84 -1.65 -20.29
CA ASP A 47 5.17 -1.97 -19.79
C ASP A 47 5.35 -1.54 -18.32
N GLY A 48 4.56 -0.58 -17.83
CA GLY A 48 4.55 -0.16 -16.43
C GLY A 48 4.30 1.32 -16.23
N ILE A 49 4.93 1.89 -15.20
CA ILE A 49 4.71 3.27 -14.75
C ILE A 49 6.00 4.08 -14.95
N GLU A 50 5.96 5.10 -15.81
CA GLU A 50 7.08 6.01 -16.06
C GLU A 50 7.23 7.07 -14.94
N PHE A 51 7.63 6.68 -13.73
CA PHE A 51 7.74 7.59 -12.59
C PHE A 51 8.66 8.79 -12.82
N ALA A 52 9.75 8.63 -13.59
CA ALA A 52 10.63 9.74 -13.95
C ALA A 52 9.89 10.84 -14.73
N LYS A 53 8.96 10.44 -15.61
CA LYS A 53 8.11 11.36 -16.37
C LYS A 53 7.05 12.00 -15.48
N ILE A 54 6.42 11.24 -14.58
CA ILE A 54 5.48 11.77 -13.58
C ILE A 54 6.15 12.88 -12.76
N LYS A 55 7.31 12.61 -12.14
CA LYS A 55 8.06 13.59 -11.33
C LYS A 55 8.44 14.85 -12.11
N ARG A 56 8.70 14.73 -13.42
CA ARG A 56 8.99 15.89 -14.28
C ARG A 56 7.74 16.72 -14.54
N LEU A 57 6.60 16.09 -14.76
CA LEU A 57 5.33 16.76 -15.03
C LEU A 57 4.72 17.40 -13.78
N THR A 58 5.01 16.86 -12.59
CA THR A 58 4.49 17.34 -11.31
C THR A 58 5.46 18.26 -10.55
N LYS A 59 6.47 18.82 -11.21
CA LYS A 59 7.43 19.75 -10.56
C LYS A 59 6.77 20.96 -9.90
N GLY A 60 5.64 21.42 -10.44
CA GLY A 60 4.88 22.55 -9.90
C GLY A 60 3.88 22.18 -8.80
N PHE A 61 3.77 20.90 -8.44
CA PHE A 61 2.81 20.47 -7.42
C PHE A 61 3.32 20.82 -6.02
N ASP A 62 2.39 20.87 -5.07
CA ASP A 62 2.70 21.08 -3.66
C ASP A 62 3.61 19.97 -3.08
N GLU A 63 4.18 20.22 -1.90
CA GLU A 63 5.09 19.25 -1.29
C GLU A 63 4.38 17.92 -0.99
N THR A 64 3.13 17.96 -0.51
CA THR A 64 2.32 16.78 -0.20
C THR A 64 2.20 15.86 -1.41
N SER A 65 1.78 16.38 -2.57
CA SER A 65 1.65 15.57 -3.77
C SER A 65 2.99 15.01 -4.24
N ARG A 66 4.08 15.80 -4.11
CA ARG A 66 5.43 15.32 -4.43
C ARG A 66 5.88 14.19 -3.50
N GLN A 67 5.56 14.26 -2.21
CA GLN A 67 5.80 13.19 -1.24
C GLN A 67 5.00 11.93 -1.59
N ILE A 68 3.71 12.05 -1.95
CA ILE A 68 2.88 10.92 -2.39
C ILE A 68 3.46 10.25 -3.64
N ILE A 69 3.96 11.01 -4.60
CA ILE A 69 4.62 10.47 -5.81
C ILE A 69 5.92 9.74 -5.46
N ASP A 70 6.71 10.30 -4.54
CA ASP A 70 7.95 9.67 -4.08
C ASP A 70 7.67 8.35 -3.34
N LEU A 71 6.63 8.30 -2.49
CA LEU A 71 6.15 7.07 -1.85
C LEU A 71 5.68 6.05 -2.88
N ALA A 72 4.82 6.43 -3.82
CA ALA A 72 4.33 5.54 -4.87
C ALA A 72 5.47 4.94 -5.71
N HIS A 73 6.48 5.74 -6.06
CA HIS A 73 7.65 5.25 -6.79
C HIS A 73 8.49 4.27 -5.98
N ASN A 74 8.63 4.51 -4.68
CA ASN A 74 9.40 3.64 -3.79
C ASN A 74 8.70 2.30 -3.55
N LEU A 75 7.40 2.33 -3.24
CA LEU A 75 6.59 1.12 -3.06
C LEU A 75 6.46 0.30 -4.35
N PHE A 76 6.49 0.95 -5.51
CA PHE A 76 6.48 0.26 -6.80
C PHE A 76 7.81 -0.42 -7.12
N SER A 77 8.92 0.30 -6.96
CA SER A 77 10.24 -0.15 -7.41
C SER A 77 11.01 -0.97 -6.37
N TRP A 78 10.69 -0.85 -5.08
CA TRP A 78 11.41 -1.39 -3.91
C TRP A 78 12.83 -0.88 -3.71
N THR A 79 13.55 -0.57 -4.79
CA THR A 79 14.96 -0.16 -4.80
C THR A 79 15.16 1.32 -5.09
N SER A 80 14.10 2.05 -5.45
CA SER A 80 14.21 3.46 -5.76
C SER A 80 14.46 4.28 -4.49
N LYS A 81 15.30 5.32 -4.58
CA LYS A 81 15.53 6.21 -3.43
C LYS A 81 14.24 6.95 -3.09
N CYS A 82 13.85 6.92 -1.82
CA CYS A 82 12.76 7.72 -1.26
C CYS A 82 13.34 8.74 -0.26
N LYS A 83 13.03 10.02 -0.46
CA LYS A 83 13.42 11.08 0.50
C LYS A 83 12.38 11.29 1.59
N VAL A 84 11.19 10.70 1.46
CA VAL A 84 10.10 10.85 2.41
C VAL A 84 10.41 10.02 3.65
N THR A 85 10.59 10.69 4.77
CA THR A 85 10.93 10.07 6.05
C THR A 85 9.66 9.68 6.83
N PRO A 86 9.78 8.83 7.88
CA PRO A 86 8.66 8.59 8.79
C PRO A 86 8.09 9.88 9.41
N PHE A 87 8.95 10.88 9.69
CA PHE A 87 8.50 12.20 10.16
C PHE A 87 7.66 12.90 9.10
N ASP A 88 8.10 12.92 7.84
CA ASP A 88 7.31 13.50 6.75
C ASP A 88 5.94 12.83 6.61
N ILE A 89 5.87 11.49 6.67
CA ILE A 89 4.61 10.73 6.63
C ILE A 89 3.69 11.17 7.78
N SER A 90 4.22 11.32 8.99
CA SER A 90 3.44 11.79 10.16
C SER A 90 2.91 13.22 10.02
N ARG A 91 3.51 14.02 9.13
CA ARG A 91 3.11 15.41 8.87
C ARG A 91 2.11 15.54 7.72
N LEU A 92 1.85 14.47 6.96
CA LEU A 92 0.86 14.46 5.87
C LEU A 92 -0.57 14.74 6.38
N GLY A 93 -0.89 14.35 7.61
CA GLY A 93 -2.22 14.52 8.20
C GLY A 93 -3.32 13.72 7.48
N TYR A 94 -4.57 13.96 7.85
CA TYR A 94 -5.70 13.33 7.16
C TYR A 94 -6.00 14.04 5.83
N PRO A 95 -6.29 13.31 4.72
CA PRO A 95 -6.33 11.84 4.61
C PRO A 95 -5.00 11.19 4.21
N TYR A 96 -4.00 11.98 3.82
CA TYR A 96 -2.79 11.49 3.15
C TYR A 96 -1.90 10.56 3.98
N MET A 97 -1.83 10.75 5.31
CA MET A 97 -1.12 9.86 6.22
C MET A 97 -1.77 8.46 6.23
N GLU A 98 -3.10 8.40 6.35
CA GLU A 98 -3.85 7.14 6.31
C GLU A 98 -3.61 6.43 4.98
N GLN A 99 -3.67 7.17 3.88
CA GLN A 99 -3.45 6.63 2.54
C GLN A 99 -2.02 6.13 2.33
N ALA A 100 -1.02 6.85 2.84
CA ALA A 100 0.37 6.41 2.81
C ALA A 100 0.55 5.10 3.60
N CYS A 101 -0.02 5.00 4.79
CA CYS A 101 0.01 3.77 5.60
C CYS A 101 -0.70 2.61 4.89
N ASN A 102 -1.89 2.84 4.33
CA ASN A 102 -2.62 1.83 3.56
C ASN A 102 -1.79 1.34 2.38
N ALA A 103 -1.14 2.24 1.64
CA ALA A 103 -0.27 1.86 0.53
C ALA A 103 0.93 1.00 0.96
N ILE A 104 1.50 1.25 2.15
CA ILE A 104 2.57 0.42 2.72
C ILE A 104 2.06 -1.00 3.03
N PHE A 105 0.87 -1.12 3.63
CA PHE A 105 0.25 -2.43 3.87
C PHE A 105 -0.15 -3.14 2.57
N ILE A 106 -0.59 -2.39 1.55
CA ILE A 106 -0.87 -2.95 0.23
C ILE A 106 0.41 -3.49 -0.40
N ALA A 107 1.50 -2.71 -0.40
CA ALA A 107 2.77 -3.11 -1.00
C ALA A 107 3.37 -4.35 -0.33
N SER A 108 3.21 -4.50 0.99
CA SER A 108 3.63 -5.69 1.73
C SER A 108 2.73 -6.91 1.52
N GLY A 109 1.57 -6.75 0.89
CA GLY A 109 0.59 -7.82 0.66
C GLY A 109 -0.28 -8.14 1.89
N GLU A 110 -0.16 -7.35 2.95
CA GLU A 110 -0.95 -7.49 4.19
C GLU A 110 -2.38 -6.95 4.01
N VAL A 111 -2.57 -6.01 3.08
CA VAL A 111 -3.88 -5.48 2.68
C VAL A 111 -4.07 -5.64 1.17
N GLN A 112 -5.27 -6.04 0.75
CA GLN A 112 -5.62 -6.21 -0.66
C GLN A 112 -6.64 -5.16 -1.11
N VAL A 113 -6.42 -4.58 -2.29
CA VAL A 113 -7.38 -3.68 -2.93
C VAL A 113 -8.44 -4.52 -3.64
N GLN A 114 -9.70 -4.39 -3.22
CA GLN A 114 -10.84 -5.06 -3.84
C GLN A 114 -11.80 -4.04 -4.42
N ILE A 115 -12.31 -4.32 -5.63
CA ILE A 115 -13.36 -3.51 -6.26
C ILE A 115 -14.65 -4.32 -6.23
N GLN A 116 -15.68 -3.75 -5.61
CA GLN A 116 -17.02 -4.35 -5.54
C GLN A 116 -18.07 -3.42 -6.15
N ALA A 117 -19.18 -3.99 -6.60
CA ALA A 117 -20.35 -3.19 -6.98
C ALA A 117 -21.08 -2.78 -5.69
N ALA A 118 -21.20 -1.48 -5.44
CA ALA A 118 -22.02 -0.98 -4.35
C ALA A 118 -23.53 -1.14 -4.64
N GLU A 119 -24.37 -0.92 -3.64
CA GLU A 119 -25.84 -1.05 -3.75
C GLU A 119 -26.46 -0.17 -4.84
N ASN A 120 -25.84 0.98 -5.12
CA ASN A 120 -26.25 1.92 -6.17
C ASN A 120 -25.69 1.56 -7.56
N GLY A 121 -24.95 0.44 -7.70
CA GLY A 121 -24.31 -0.01 -8.93
C GLY A 121 -22.98 0.67 -9.25
N GLU A 122 -22.51 1.61 -8.43
CA GLU A 122 -21.21 2.26 -8.61
C GLU A 122 -20.08 1.40 -8.02
N PRO A 123 -18.89 1.36 -8.65
CA PRO A 123 -17.78 0.61 -8.10
C PRO A 123 -17.24 1.28 -6.84
N GLU A 124 -17.10 0.49 -5.78
CA GLU A 124 -16.51 0.88 -4.51
C GLU A 124 -15.19 0.13 -4.28
N MET A 125 -14.19 0.85 -3.75
CA MET A 125 -12.92 0.28 -3.38
C MET A 125 -12.94 -0.07 -1.90
N LEU A 126 -12.65 -1.33 -1.60
CA LEU A 126 -12.42 -1.82 -0.25
C LEU A 126 -10.96 -2.22 -0.06
N LEU A 127 -10.51 -2.11 1.19
CA LEU A 127 -9.21 -2.58 1.63
C LEU A 127 -9.44 -3.80 2.52
N ASP A 128 -9.15 -4.99 1.99
CA ASP A 128 -9.28 -6.25 2.71
C ASP A 128 -8.00 -6.52 3.52
N ASP A 129 -8.11 -6.49 4.85
CA ASP A 129 -7.04 -6.76 5.79
C ASP A 129 -7.00 -8.22 6.27
N SER A 130 -7.79 -9.12 5.66
CA SER A 130 -7.77 -10.54 6.00
C SER A 130 -6.38 -11.20 5.95
N PRO A 131 -5.45 -10.83 5.04
CA PRO A 131 -4.08 -11.35 5.08
C PRO A 131 -3.36 -10.92 6.36
N TYR A 132 -3.43 -9.63 6.71
CA TYR A 132 -2.86 -9.09 7.94
C TYR A 132 -3.40 -9.78 9.19
N GLN A 133 -4.72 -9.96 9.27
CA GLN A 133 -5.34 -10.67 10.39
C GLN A 133 -4.87 -12.12 10.51
N ARG A 134 -4.60 -12.79 9.38
CA ARG A 134 -4.01 -14.14 9.38
C ARG A 134 -2.58 -14.10 9.93
N THR A 135 -1.76 -13.16 9.49
CA THR A 135 -0.40 -12.94 10.01
C THR A 135 -0.41 -12.73 11.53
N GLN A 136 -1.32 -11.89 12.04
CA GLN A 136 -1.49 -11.67 13.48
C GLN A 136 -1.89 -12.93 14.27
N ARG A 137 -2.74 -13.79 13.69
CA ARG A 137 -3.11 -15.06 14.35
C ARG A 137 -1.92 -16.00 14.46
N VAL A 138 -1.12 -16.11 13.40
CA VAL A 138 0.10 -16.94 13.39
C VAL A 138 1.10 -16.43 14.43
N HIS A 139 1.35 -15.12 14.48
CA HIS A 139 2.23 -14.53 15.49
C HIS A 139 1.78 -14.84 16.92
N ARG A 140 0.49 -14.66 17.23
CA ARG A 140 -0.05 -14.99 18.55
C ARG A 140 0.10 -16.46 18.93
N GLN A 141 -0.09 -17.38 17.97
CA GLN A 141 0.11 -18.81 18.21
C GLN A 141 1.59 -19.13 18.49
N ILE A 142 2.50 -18.49 17.76
CA ILE A 142 3.94 -18.64 17.98
C ILE A 142 4.32 -18.14 19.38
N ASP A 143 3.87 -16.95 19.77
CA ASP A 143 4.15 -16.37 21.09
C ASP A 143 3.64 -17.26 22.23
N GLN A 144 2.45 -17.85 22.07
CA GLN A 144 1.90 -18.82 23.04
C GLN A 144 2.76 -20.08 23.16
N MET A 145 3.17 -20.67 22.03
CA MET A 145 4.05 -21.85 22.05
C MET A 145 5.41 -21.56 22.70
N TRP A 146 5.98 -20.37 22.48
CA TRP A 146 7.24 -19.98 23.13
C TRP A 146 7.06 -19.77 24.63
N ALA A 147 5.98 -19.13 25.06
CA ALA A 147 5.67 -18.95 26.47
C ALA A 147 5.51 -20.30 27.19
N GLU A 148 4.77 -21.24 26.60
CA GLU A 148 4.59 -22.60 27.14
C GLU A 148 5.92 -23.36 27.28
N LYS A 149 6.78 -23.29 26.25
CA LYS A 149 8.11 -23.92 26.27
C LYS A 149 9.00 -23.35 27.37
N LEU A 150 9.00 -22.03 27.55
CA LEU A 150 9.79 -21.37 28.59
C LEU A 150 9.26 -21.71 30.00
N SER A 151 7.94 -21.78 30.19
CA SER A 151 7.37 -22.19 31.49
C SER A 151 7.63 -23.65 31.84
N GLY A 152 7.71 -24.55 30.85
CA GLY A 152 7.98 -25.97 31.10
C GLY A 152 9.45 -26.32 31.34
N GLN A 153 10.38 -25.40 31.05
CA GLN A 153 11.81 -25.58 31.34
C GLN A 153 12.15 -25.32 32.81
N ASP A 154 11.45 -24.39 33.48
CA ASP A 154 11.62 -24.14 34.92
C ASP A 154 11.18 -25.35 35.77
N ASP A 155 10.12 -26.07 35.36
CA ASP A 155 9.61 -27.23 36.11
C ASP A 155 10.49 -28.50 35.98
N THR A 156 11.39 -28.56 34.99
CA THR A 156 12.27 -29.72 34.77
C THR A 156 13.62 -29.59 35.46
N GLU A 157 14.14 -28.38 35.67
CA GLU A 157 15.40 -28.17 36.41
C GLU A 157 15.26 -28.34 37.93
N ASP A 158 14.08 -28.11 38.49
CA ASP A 158 13.80 -28.30 39.93
C ASP A 158 13.54 -29.77 40.33
N MET A 159 13.35 -30.67 39.35
CA MET A 159 13.13 -32.10 39.61
C MET A 159 14.43 -32.93 39.61
N GLU A 160 15.56 -32.34 39.19
CA GLU A 160 16.87 -33.00 39.12
C GLU A 160 17.83 -32.61 40.27
N ARG A 161 17.36 -31.93 41.32
CA ARG A 161 18.15 -31.56 42.52
C ARG A 161 17.83 -32.38 43.77
#